data_AF-A0AAU9MG21-F1
#
_entry.id   AF-A0AAU9MG21-F1
#
_cell.length_a   1.000
_cell.length_b   1.000
_cell.length_c   1.000
_cell.angle_alpha   90.00
_cell.angle_beta   90.00
_cell.angle_gamma   90.00
#
_symmetry.space_group_name_H-M   'P 1'
#
loop_
_entity.id
_entity.type
_entity.pdbx_description
1 polymer ?
#
loop_
_entity_poly.entity_id
_entity_poly.type
_entity_poly.pdbx_seq_one_letter_code
_entity_poly.pdbx_strand_id
1 'polypeptide(L)'
;MDSVLKKGNEKKRSLISSESWVVNDERKRRKQEHEVLEQSKYGDGMAWFRGCLIGKGCFGSVFLANLKKPKSRYSSYPSIMAVKSAEVSVSSSIQKEREVLNNLRGCRNVIRCFGEEITTGENGQMVYNLLLEYGSGGTLADLIKKSGGNGLPESDVKRHTRSILHGLRHIHHNGYVHCDLKPENILLIGSSSNGDFTAKIGDLGLAKRAKQSKISKSRPLSERHLDVFFAGNFNRRRPRSSV
;
A
#
# COMPACT_ATOMS: atom_id res chain seq x y z
N MET A 1 56.46 6.33 -40.54
CA MET A 1 55.53 5.28 -40.07
C MET A 1 55.02 5.54 -38.63
N ASP A 2 55.12 6.77 -38.11
CA ASP A 2 54.86 7.05 -36.68
C ASP A 2 53.53 7.78 -36.36
N SER A 3 52.70 8.07 -37.36
CA SER A 3 51.41 8.75 -37.13
C SER A 3 50.24 7.81 -36.85
N VAL A 4 50.37 6.51 -37.17
CA VAL A 4 49.32 5.50 -36.97
C VAL A 4 49.38 4.88 -35.58
N LEU A 5 50.55 4.80 -34.95
CA LEU A 5 50.74 4.23 -33.61
C LEU A 5 50.32 5.15 -32.46
N LYS A 6 50.34 6.49 -32.65
CA LYS A 6 49.87 7.44 -31.62
C LYS A 6 48.34 7.49 -31.46
N LYS A 7 47.58 7.36 -32.54
CA LYS A 7 46.10 7.39 -32.50
C LYS A 7 45.48 6.15 -31.82
N GLY A 8 46.18 5.01 -31.78
CA GLY A 8 45.72 3.81 -31.10
C GLY A 8 45.80 3.89 -29.56
N ASN A 9 46.78 4.64 -29.03
CA ASN A 9 47.01 4.74 -27.58
C ASN A 9 46.08 5.74 -26.88
N GLU A 10 45.64 6.80 -27.56
CA GLU A 10 44.66 7.75 -26.99
C GLU A 10 43.25 7.16 -26.92
N LYS A 11 42.83 6.37 -27.92
CA LYS A 11 41.55 5.65 -27.85
C LYS A 11 41.51 4.58 -26.76
N LYS A 12 42.61 3.83 -26.54
CA LYS A 12 42.70 2.87 -25.43
C LYS A 12 42.68 3.55 -24.06
N ARG A 13 43.35 4.70 -23.90
CA ARG A 13 43.33 5.48 -22.63
C ARG A 13 41.95 6.06 -22.31
N SER A 14 41.20 6.48 -23.32
CA SER A 14 39.81 6.96 -23.17
C SER A 14 38.86 5.84 -22.72
N LEU A 15 38.95 4.65 -23.34
CA LEU A 15 38.11 3.49 -22.99
C LEU A 15 38.37 2.98 -21.56
N ILE A 16 39.64 2.83 -21.17
CA ILE A 16 40.03 2.37 -19.81
C ILE A 16 39.56 3.38 -18.74
N SER A 17 39.56 4.68 -19.05
CA SER A 17 39.00 5.69 -18.15
C SER A 17 37.50 5.47 -17.98
N SER A 18 36.74 5.38 -19.08
CA SER A 18 35.28 5.19 -19.04
C SER A 18 34.84 3.88 -18.36
N GLU A 19 35.53 2.77 -18.58
CA GLU A 19 35.25 1.49 -17.91
C GLU A 19 35.58 1.55 -16.42
N SER A 20 36.63 2.27 -16.04
CA SER A 20 37.00 2.50 -14.63
C SER A 20 35.96 3.38 -13.90
N TRP A 21 35.39 4.39 -14.57
CA TRP A 21 34.28 5.18 -14.02
C TRP A 21 33.01 4.34 -13.83
N VAL A 22 32.62 3.51 -14.80
CA VAL A 22 31.44 2.63 -14.71
C VAL A 22 31.60 1.58 -13.60
N VAL A 23 32.78 0.96 -13.48
CA VAL A 23 33.07 -0.04 -12.42
C VAL A 23 33.13 0.62 -11.04
N ASN A 24 33.62 1.85 -10.93
CA ASN A 24 33.60 2.60 -9.67
C ASN A 24 32.18 3.04 -9.28
N ASP A 25 31.33 3.38 -10.25
CA ASP A 25 29.92 3.70 -10.00
C ASP A 25 29.14 2.46 -9.56
N GLU A 26 29.37 1.30 -10.18
CA GLU A 26 28.78 0.02 -9.75
C GLU A 26 29.30 -0.43 -8.38
N ARG A 27 30.59 -0.23 -8.07
CA ARG A 27 31.13 -0.51 -6.73
C ARG A 27 30.61 0.45 -5.68
N LYS A 28 30.43 1.74 -6.00
CA LYS A 28 29.77 2.71 -5.12
C LYS A 28 28.32 2.34 -4.91
N ARG A 29 27.59 1.97 -5.96
CA ARG A 29 26.20 1.51 -5.89
C ARG A 29 26.09 0.24 -5.06
N ARG A 30 26.99 -0.73 -5.25
CA ARG A 30 27.06 -1.96 -4.44
C ARG A 30 27.47 -1.70 -2.99
N LYS A 31 28.39 -0.77 -2.73
CA LYS A 31 28.75 -0.36 -1.36
C LYS A 31 27.60 0.38 -0.69
N GLN A 32 26.91 1.26 -1.39
CA GLN A 32 25.74 1.96 -0.90
C GLN A 32 24.56 1.00 -0.69
N GLU A 33 24.36 0.03 -1.59
CA GLU A 33 23.42 -1.08 -1.39
C GLU A 33 23.82 -1.96 -0.19
N HIS A 34 25.11 -2.20 0.04
CA HIS A 34 25.62 -3.00 1.16
C HIS A 34 25.52 -2.24 2.50
N GLU A 35 25.78 -0.94 2.52
CA GLU A 35 25.58 -0.06 3.69
C GLU A 35 24.08 0.12 4.00
N VAL A 36 23.22 0.18 2.99
CA VAL A 36 21.75 0.16 3.17
C VAL A 36 21.26 -1.21 3.66
N LEU A 37 21.90 -2.31 3.25
CA LEU A 37 21.59 -3.65 3.73
C LEU A 37 22.09 -3.93 5.15
N GLU A 38 23.11 -3.20 5.64
CA GLU A 38 23.55 -3.27 7.04
C GLU A 38 22.75 -2.36 7.99
N GLN A 39 21.97 -1.42 7.46
CA GLN A 39 21.06 -0.58 8.25
C GLN A 39 19.73 -1.27 8.55
N SER A 40 19.77 -2.20 9.51
CA SER A 40 18.82 -2.32 10.65
C SER A 40 18.62 -3.78 11.05
N LYS A 41 19.36 -4.25 12.05
CA LYS A 41 19.09 -5.55 12.69
C LYS A 41 17.75 -5.56 13.45
N TYR A 42 17.19 -4.39 13.75
CA TYR A 42 15.99 -4.21 14.56
C TYR A 42 14.76 -3.92 13.69
N GLY A 43 13.63 -4.57 14.00
CA GLY A 43 12.40 -4.42 13.24
C GLY A 43 12.33 -5.19 11.91
N ASP A 44 13.38 -5.95 11.57
CA ASP A 44 13.36 -6.93 10.50
C ASP A 44 12.46 -8.12 10.82
N GLY A 45 11.76 -8.63 9.81
CA GLY A 45 11.07 -9.90 9.90
C GLY A 45 11.91 -11.10 9.47
N MET A 46 11.33 -12.28 9.59
CA MET A 46 11.93 -13.56 9.22
C MET A 46 12.28 -13.61 7.72
N ALA A 47 11.40 -13.05 6.89
CA ALA A 47 11.50 -13.12 5.44
C ALA A 47 11.89 -11.79 4.77
N TRP A 48 11.93 -10.67 5.50
CA TRP A 48 12.06 -9.34 4.90
C TRP A 48 12.93 -8.40 5.74
N PHE A 49 13.62 -7.48 5.07
CA PHE A 49 14.37 -6.37 5.64
C PHE A 49 13.50 -5.13 5.70
N ARG A 50 13.49 -4.43 6.84
CA ARG A 50 12.83 -3.13 6.95
C ARG A 50 13.65 -2.07 6.22
N GLY A 51 12.99 -1.30 5.36
CA GLY A 51 13.57 -0.17 4.64
C GLY A 51 13.12 1.17 5.21
N CYS A 52 13.12 2.20 4.36
CA CYS A 52 12.79 3.56 4.75
C CYS A 52 11.33 3.73 5.21
N LEU A 53 11.10 4.72 6.07
CA LEU A 53 9.77 5.20 6.43
C LEU A 53 9.12 5.85 5.20
N ILE A 54 7.97 5.35 4.78
CA ILE A 54 7.22 5.87 3.63
C ILE A 54 5.92 6.58 4.03
N GLY A 55 5.46 6.41 5.26
CA GLY A 55 4.30 7.13 5.78
C GLY A 55 4.19 7.03 7.29
N LYS A 56 3.59 8.03 7.92
CA LYS A 56 3.30 8.04 9.36
C LYS A 56 1.88 8.52 9.57
N GLY A 57 1.08 7.75 10.30
CA GLY A 57 -0.32 8.05 10.57
C GLY A 57 -0.68 7.80 12.03
N CYS A 58 -1.97 7.96 12.35
CA CYS A 58 -2.49 7.77 13.70
C CYS A 58 -2.30 6.33 14.22
N PHE A 59 -2.33 5.34 13.32
CA PHE A 59 -2.29 3.92 13.67
C PHE A 59 -0.89 3.31 13.61
N GLY A 60 0.15 4.13 13.40
CA GLY A 60 1.53 3.68 13.34
C GLY A 60 2.30 4.23 12.14
N SER A 61 3.44 3.61 11.89
CA SER A 61 4.39 3.97 10.84
C SER A 61 4.37 2.92 9.74
N VAL A 62 4.49 3.35 8.49
CA VAL A 62 4.56 2.46 7.32
C VAL A 62 5.95 2.55 6.72
N PHE A 63 6.58 1.40 6.55
CA PHE A 63 7.92 1.26 5.99
C PHE A 63 7.88 0.50 4.67
N LEU A 64 8.81 0.81 3.78
CA LEU A 64 9.13 -0.07 2.66
C LEU A 64 9.80 -1.34 3.21
N ALA A 65 9.58 -2.51 2.61
CA ALA A 65 10.26 -3.73 2.98
C ALA A 65 10.70 -4.53 1.76
N ASN A 66 11.88 -5.13 1.85
CA ASN A 66 12.48 -5.95 0.77
C ASN A 66 12.61 -7.40 1.21
N LEU A 67 12.32 -8.33 0.31
CA LEU A 67 12.44 -9.77 0.60
C LEU A 67 13.91 -10.20 0.79
N LYS A 68 14.18 -10.97 1.84
CA LYS A 68 15.49 -11.58 2.12
C LYS A 68 15.87 -12.59 1.04
N LYS A 69 17.18 -12.74 0.79
CA LYS A 69 17.72 -13.73 -0.16
C LYS A 69 18.03 -15.09 0.53
N PRO A 70 17.98 -16.22 -0.20
CA PRO A 70 17.43 -16.37 -1.55
C PRO A 70 15.90 -16.32 -1.53
N LYS A 71 15.30 -15.74 -2.58
CA LYS A 71 13.84 -15.56 -2.71
C LYS A 71 13.07 -16.89 -2.72
N SER A 72 13.71 -17.98 -3.13
CA SER A 72 13.09 -19.31 -3.20
C SER A 72 12.55 -19.81 -1.87
N ARG A 73 13.14 -19.40 -0.74
CA ARG A 73 12.67 -19.77 0.60
C ARG A 73 11.34 -19.10 0.99
N TYR A 74 10.99 -18.00 0.34
CA TYR A 74 9.88 -17.13 0.72
C TYR A 74 9.02 -16.73 -0.48
N SER A 75 8.81 -17.67 -1.42
CA SER A 75 8.12 -17.44 -2.70
C SER A 75 6.67 -16.95 -2.55
N SER A 76 6.07 -17.08 -1.37
CA SER A 76 4.75 -16.54 -1.03
C SER A 76 4.70 -15.02 -0.94
N TYR A 77 5.84 -14.35 -0.71
CA TYR A 77 5.93 -12.90 -0.57
C TYR A 77 6.49 -12.25 -1.84
N PRO A 78 5.99 -11.05 -2.21
CA PRO A 78 6.59 -10.29 -3.30
C PRO A 78 7.97 -9.75 -2.90
N SER A 79 8.75 -9.31 -3.88
CA SER A 79 10.09 -8.76 -3.63
C SER A 79 10.08 -7.46 -2.85
N ILE A 80 9.00 -6.67 -2.98
CA ILE A 80 8.80 -5.38 -2.31
C ILE A 80 7.40 -5.39 -1.66
N MET A 81 7.32 -4.95 -0.42
CA MET A 81 6.10 -4.81 0.37
C MET A 81 6.08 -3.48 1.11
N ALA A 82 4.90 -3.12 1.63
CA ALA A 82 4.76 -2.12 2.69
C ALA A 82 4.56 -2.86 4.02
N VAL A 83 5.15 -2.35 5.10
CA VAL A 83 4.96 -2.89 6.45
C VAL A 83 4.43 -1.79 7.35
N LYS A 84 3.18 -1.94 7.81
CA LYS A 84 2.55 -1.05 8.78
C LYS A 84 2.84 -1.56 10.19
N SER A 85 3.49 -0.74 10.99
CA SER A 85 4.06 -1.12 12.28
C SER A 85 3.59 -0.21 13.41
N ALA A 86 3.30 -0.81 14.55
CA ALA A 86 3.10 -0.11 15.82
C ALA A 86 3.61 -0.99 16.97
N GLU A 87 3.91 -0.40 18.13
CA GLU A 87 4.16 -1.18 19.33
C GLU A 87 2.92 -2.04 19.65
N VAL A 88 3.15 -3.27 20.12
CA VAL A 88 2.07 -4.22 20.42
C VAL A 88 1.01 -3.60 21.34
N SER A 89 1.42 -2.82 22.34
CA SER A 89 0.55 -2.14 23.31
C SER A 89 -0.50 -1.22 22.69
N VAL A 90 -0.24 -0.65 21.51
CA VAL A 90 -1.12 0.30 20.80
C VAL A 90 -1.55 -0.20 19.42
N SER A 91 -1.31 -1.47 19.10
CA SER A 91 -1.50 -2.06 17.76
C SER A 91 -2.94 -2.50 17.44
N SER A 92 -3.92 -2.24 18.32
CA SER A 92 -5.30 -2.74 18.19
C SER A 92 -5.96 -2.38 16.85
N SER A 93 -5.70 -1.19 16.32
CA SER A 93 -6.23 -0.75 15.03
C SER A 93 -5.60 -1.51 13.85
N ILE A 94 -4.30 -1.83 13.91
CA ILE A 94 -3.62 -2.63 12.88
C ILE A 94 -4.09 -4.09 12.95
N GLN A 95 -4.24 -4.67 14.14
CA GLN A 95 -4.75 -6.04 14.31
C GLN A 95 -6.18 -6.16 13.76
N LYS A 96 -7.02 -5.16 14.01
CA LYS A 96 -8.36 -5.09 13.42
C LYS A 96 -8.33 -4.96 11.90
N GLU A 97 -7.44 -4.13 11.37
CA GLU A 97 -7.23 -4.03 9.92
C GLU A 97 -6.87 -5.38 9.29
N ARG A 98 -5.97 -6.13 9.94
CA ARG A 98 -5.60 -7.50 9.55
C ARG A 98 -6.78 -8.46 9.53
N GLU A 99 -7.66 -8.40 10.53
CA GLU A 99 -8.89 -9.20 10.61
C GLU A 99 -9.83 -8.86 9.44
N VAL A 100 -10.08 -7.57 9.20
CA VAL A 100 -10.97 -7.10 8.13
C VAL A 100 -10.41 -7.51 6.77
N LEU A 101 -9.12 -7.29 6.52
CA LEU A 101 -8.46 -7.70 5.27
C LEU A 101 -8.51 -9.22 5.06
N ASN A 102 -8.51 -10.02 6.13
CA ASN A 102 -8.69 -11.46 6.03
C ASN A 102 -10.05 -11.85 5.44
N ASN A 103 -11.09 -11.11 5.80
CA ASN A 103 -12.46 -11.32 5.36
C ASN A 103 -12.76 -10.71 3.98
N LEU A 104 -11.84 -9.90 3.43
CA LEU A 104 -11.98 -9.19 2.15
C LEU A 104 -11.04 -9.72 1.05
N ARG A 105 -10.53 -10.94 1.21
CA ARG A 105 -9.64 -11.57 0.24
C ARG A 105 -10.34 -11.78 -1.10
N GLY A 106 -9.57 -11.72 -2.18
CA GLY A 106 -10.05 -12.01 -3.54
C GLY A 106 -10.52 -10.79 -4.35
N CYS A 107 -10.59 -9.59 -3.77
CA CYS A 107 -10.91 -8.38 -4.51
C CYS A 107 -9.65 -7.67 -5.03
N ARG A 108 -9.57 -7.46 -6.35
CA ARG A 108 -8.46 -6.73 -6.99
C ARG A 108 -8.37 -5.24 -6.63
N ASN A 109 -9.43 -4.66 -6.06
CA ASN A 109 -9.54 -3.24 -5.69
C ASN A 109 -9.50 -3.00 -4.18
N VAL A 110 -9.10 -4.01 -3.40
CA VAL A 110 -8.75 -3.89 -1.99
C VAL A 110 -7.27 -4.27 -1.86
N ILE A 111 -6.53 -3.57 -1.00
CA ILE A 111 -5.11 -3.82 -0.80
C ILE A 111 -4.87 -5.25 -0.32
N ARG A 112 -3.88 -5.93 -0.88
CA ARG A 112 -3.57 -7.30 -0.44
C ARG A 112 -2.80 -7.27 0.87
N CYS A 113 -3.24 -8.11 1.82
CA CYS A 113 -2.49 -8.44 3.02
C CYS A 113 -1.76 -9.78 2.82
N PHE A 114 -0.47 -9.80 3.13
CA PHE A 114 0.36 -11.01 3.04
C PHE A 114 0.52 -11.74 4.36
N GLY A 115 0.27 -11.08 5.49
CA GLY A 115 0.39 -11.67 6.82
C GLY A 115 0.68 -10.63 7.89
N GLU A 116 1.01 -11.13 9.08
CA GLU A 116 1.43 -10.33 10.22
C GLU A 116 2.66 -10.96 10.88
N GLU A 117 3.47 -10.16 11.57
CA GLU A 117 4.65 -10.62 12.27
C GLU A 117 4.95 -9.73 13.48
N ILE A 118 5.45 -10.33 14.57
CA ILE A 118 5.94 -9.58 15.73
C ILE A 118 7.47 -9.57 15.68
N THR A 119 8.06 -8.38 15.76
CA THR A 119 9.51 -8.16 15.74
C THR A 119 9.95 -7.38 16.97
N THR A 120 11.24 -7.41 17.30
CA THR A 120 11.81 -6.58 18.35
C THR A 120 12.30 -5.25 17.76
N GLY A 121 11.84 -4.13 18.35
CA GLY A 121 12.30 -2.78 18.02
C GLY A 121 13.67 -2.47 18.61
N GLU A 122 14.19 -1.28 18.30
CA GLU A 122 15.53 -0.83 18.72
C GLU A 122 15.69 -0.76 20.24
N ASN A 123 14.62 -0.44 20.97
CA ASN A 123 14.62 -0.33 22.43
C ASN A 123 14.17 -1.64 23.12
N GLY A 124 14.16 -2.76 22.40
CA GLY A 124 13.69 -4.05 22.91
C GLY A 124 12.17 -4.21 22.99
N GLN A 125 11.40 -3.20 22.59
CA GLN A 125 9.93 -3.26 22.59
C GLN A 125 9.40 -4.20 21.51
N MET A 126 8.29 -4.87 21.80
CA MET A 126 7.61 -5.72 20.80
C MET A 126 6.83 -4.85 19.83
N VAL A 127 7.07 -5.04 18.54
CA VAL A 127 6.43 -4.31 17.44
C VAL A 127 5.59 -5.27 16.63
N TYR A 128 4.30 -4.96 16.49
CA TYR A 128 3.37 -5.66 15.61
C TYR A 128 3.49 -5.09 14.20
N ASN A 129 3.62 -5.97 13.21
CA ASN A 129 3.81 -5.61 11.81
C ASN A 129 2.74 -6.26 10.93
N LEU A 130 2.09 -5.46 10.10
CA LEU A 130 1.16 -5.91 9.07
C LEU A 130 1.82 -5.78 7.70
N LEU A 131 1.94 -6.90 6.99
CA LEU A 131 2.58 -6.98 5.68
C LEU A 131 1.54 -6.74 4.59
N LEU A 132 1.74 -5.69 3.80
CA LEU A 132 0.79 -5.19 2.82
C LEU A 132 1.43 -5.05 1.43
N GLU A 133 0.59 -5.08 0.42
CA GLU A 133 0.96 -4.69 -0.94
C GLU A 133 1.45 -3.24 -0.99
N TYR A 134 2.56 -3.02 -1.71
CA TYR A 134 3.17 -1.70 -1.82
C TYR A 134 2.52 -0.87 -2.94
N GLY A 135 2.02 0.31 -2.59
CA GLY A 135 1.51 1.30 -3.53
C GLY A 135 2.62 2.06 -4.24
N SER A 136 3.21 1.45 -5.27
CA SER A 136 4.32 2.04 -6.03
C SER A 136 3.99 3.38 -6.70
N GLY A 137 2.72 3.68 -6.95
CA GLY A 137 2.26 4.97 -7.48
C GLY A 137 1.94 6.02 -6.43
N GLY A 138 2.13 5.71 -5.13
CA GLY A 138 1.67 6.53 -4.01
C GLY A 138 0.15 6.45 -3.81
N THR A 139 -0.42 7.51 -3.25
CA THR A 139 -1.86 7.63 -2.99
C THR A 139 -2.58 8.39 -4.11
N LEU A 140 -3.90 8.26 -4.17
CA LEU A 140 -4.73 9.11 -5.05
C LEU A 140 -4.64 10.57 -4.62
N ALA A 141 -4.46 10.87 -3.33
CA ALA A 141 -4.21 12.23 -2.84
C ALA A 141 -2.92 12.82 -3.45
N ASP A 142 -1.84 12.03 -3.53
CA ASP A 142 -0.59 12.46 -4.16
C ASP A 142 -0.79 12.77 -5.65
N LEU A 143 -1.55 11.92 -6.35
CA LEU A 143 -1.88 12.13 -7.75
C LEU A 143 -2.69 13.41 -7.96
N ILE A 144 -3.71 13.65 -7.14
CA ILE A 144 -4.51 14.88 -7.17
C ILE A 144 -3.63 16.09 -6.88
N LYS A 145 -2.76 16.03 -5.86
CA LYS A 145 -1.84 17.13 -5.54
C LYS A 145 -0.89 17.44 -6.69
N LYS A 146 -0.36 16.43 -7.37
CA LYS A 146 0.51 16.58 -8.55
C LYS A 146 -0.19 17.26 -9.74
N SER A 147 -1.52 17.26 -9.81
CA SER A 147 -2.26 17.98 -10.85
C SER A 147 -2.19 19.51 -10.73
N GLY A 148 -1.70 20.04 -9.59
CA GLY A 148 -1.57 21.48 -9.38
C GLY A 148 -2.91 22.22 -9.31
N GLY A 149 -4.01 21.53 -8.98
CA GLY A 149 -5.36 22.11 -8.89
C GLY A 149 -6.16 22.05 -10.20
N ASN A 150 -5.57 21.56 -11.29
CA ASN A 150 -6.25 21.41 -12.58
C ASN A 150 -7.22 20.22 -12.63
N GLY A 151 -7.26 19.41 -11.57
CA GLY A 151 -8.00 18.15 -11.56
C GLY A 151 -7.31 17.07 -12.40
N LEU A 152 -7.93 15.89 -12.41
CA LEU A 152 -7.46 14.78 -13.23
C LEU A 152 -8.26 14.72 -14.53
N PRO A 153 -7.68 14.21 -15.63
CA PRO A 153 -8.43 13.91 -16.85
C PRO A 153 -9.67 13.07 -16.55
N GLU A 154 -10.78 13.34 -17.22
CA GLU A 154 -12.06 12.65 -16.97
C GLU A 154 -11.93 11.12 -17.12
N SER A 155 -11.11 10.67 -18.07
CA SER A 155 -10.77 9.26 -18.28
C SER A 155 -10.14 8.61 -17.04
N ASP A 156 -9.23 9.32 -16.36
CA ASP A 156 -8.58 8.88 -15.13
C ASP A 156 -9.57 8.88 -13.96
N VAL A 157 -10.37 9.95 -13.83
CA VAL A 157 -11.44 10.04 -12.82
C VAL A 157 -12.38 8.85 -12.95
N LYS A 158 -12.84 8.53 -14.17
CA LYS A 158 -13.73 7.39 -14.46
C LYS A 158 -13.07 6.06 -14.09
N ARG A 159 -11.79 5.87 -14.43
CA ARG A 159 -11.04 4.64 -14.15
C ARG A 159 -10.84 4.41 -12.64
N HIS A 160 -10.41 5.45 -11.91
CA HIS A 160 -10.22 5.37 -10.46
C HIS A 160 -11.56 5.19 -9.74
N THR A 161 -12.59 5.95 -10.11
CA THR A 161 -13.93 5.83 -9.54
C THR A 161 -14.49 4.42 -9.72
N ARG A 162 -14.40 3.84 -10.92
CA ARG A 162 -14.83 2.45 -11.17
C ARG A 162 -14.12 1.45 -10.25
N SER A 163 -12.82 1.61 -10.08
CA SER A 163 -12.00 0.76 -9.20
C SER A 163 -12.43 0.87 -7.74
N ILE A 164 -12.62 2.10 -7.25
CA ILE A 164 -13.07 2.38 -5.88
C ILE A 164 -14.46 1.78 -5.66
N LEU A 165 -15.42 2.01 -6.56
CA LEU A 165 -16.77 1.45 -6.45
C LEU A 165 -16.78 -0.08 -6.44
N HIS A 166 -15.92 -0.72 -7.24
CA HIS A 166 -15.77 -2.16 -7.24
C HIS A 166 -15.24 -2.68 -5.89
N GLY A 167 -14.24 -2.00 -5.31
CA GLY A 167 -13.72 -2.29 -3.98
C GLY A 167 -14.78 -2.12 -2.89
N LEU A 168 -15.49 -0.98 -2.88
CA LEU A 168 -16.55 -0.69 -1.91
C LEU A 168 -17.68 -1.71 -1.97
N ARG A 169 -18.13 -2.08 -3.18
CA ARG A 169 -19.15 -3.12 -3.35
C ARG A 169 -18.72 -4.43 -2.68
N HIS A 170 -17.46 -4.82 -2.85
CA HIS A 170 -16.93 -6.02 -2.20
C HIS A 170 -16.87 -5.89 -0.68
N ILE A 171 -16.41 -4.75 -0.16
CA ILE A 171 -16.36 -4.46 1.29
C ILE A 171 -17.76 -4.56 1.90
N HIS A 172 -18.73 -3.90 1.27
CA HIS A 172 -20.11 -3.87 1.74
C HIS A 172 -20.79 -5.25 1.64
N HIS A 173 -20.53 -6.00 0.57
CA HIS A 173 -21.07 -7.35 0.40
C HIS A 173 -20.59 -8.31 1.50
N ASN A 174 -19.36 -8.14 2.00
CA ASN A 174 -18.83 -8.89 3.13
C ASN A 174 -19.24 -8.30 4.49
N GLY A 175 -20.19 -7.36 4.52
CA GLY A 175 -20.78 -6.84 5.76
C GLY A 175 -19.90 -5.85 6.51
N TYR A 176 -18.95 -5.20 5.83
CA TYR A 176 -18.12 -4.14 6.43
C TYR A 176 -18.45 -2.77 5.84
N VAL A 177 -18.23 -1.72 6.63
CA VAL A 177 -18.23 -0.32 6.21
C VAL A 177 -16.83 0.23 6.48
N HIS A 178 -16.21 0.89 5.49
CA HIS A 178 -14.84 1.40 5.60
C HIS A 178 -14.68 2.49 6.68
N CYS A 179 -15.67 3.38 6.81
CA CYS A 179 -15.74 4.50 7.76
C CYS A 179 -14.69 5.62 7.63
N ASP A 180 -13.61 5.44 6.87
CA ASP A 180 -12.60 6.51 6.61
C ASP A 180 -12.17 6.53 5.13
N LEU A 181 -13.13 6.58 4.21
CA LEU A 181 -12.82 6.58 2.78
C LEU A 181 -12.43 8.01 2.34
N LYS A 182 -11.18 8.16 1.90
CA LYS A 182 -10.59 9.43 1.43
C LYS A 182 -9.44 9.15 0.46
N PRO A 183 -9.01 10.12 -0.38
CA PRO A 183 -7.97 9.89 -1.39
C PRO A 183 -6.63 9.37 -0.85
N GLU A 184 -6.27 9.69 0.39
CA GLU A 184 -5.07 9.22 1.08
C GLU A 184 -5.11 7.70 1.33
N ASN A 185 -6.30 7.13 1.48
CA ASN A 185 -6.52 5.71 1.71
C ASN A 185 -6.75 4.93 0.41
N ILE A 186 -6.61 5.58 -0.76
CA ILE A 186 -6.63 4.92 -2.07
C ILE A 186 -5.22 4.81 -2.61
N LEU A 187 -4.69 3.59 -2.66
CA LEU A 187 -3.34 3.31 -3.12
C LEU A 187 -3.33 3.01 -4.63
N LEU A 188 -2.31 3.53 -5.32
CA LEU A 188 -2.09 3.34 -6.74
C LEU A 188 -1.04 2.23 -6.94
N ILE A 189 -1.48 1.07 -7.44
CA ILE A 189 -0.62 -0.10 -7.66
C ILE A 189 -0.32 -0.25 -9.16
N GLY A 190 0.96 -0.31 -9.53
CA GLY A 190 1.36 -0.49 -10.93
C GLY A 190 0.77 -1.75 -11.55
N SER A 191 0.22 -1.64 -12.75
CA SER A 191 -0.23 -2.76 -13.57
C SER A 191 0.90 -3.23 -14.48
N SER A 192 1.13 -4.53 -14.53
CA SER A 192 2.25 -5.14 -15.27
C SER A 192 2.21 -4.94 -16.78
N SER A 193 1.12 -4.43 -17.36
CA SER A 193 0.96 -4.36 -18.80
C SER A 193 1.37 -3.02 -19.43
N ASN A 194 1.03 -1.87 -18.86
CA ASN A 194 1.10 -0.59 -19.61
C ASN A 194 1.61 0.63 -18.83
N GLY A 195 2.20 0.46 -17.64
CA GLY A 195 2.57 1.60 -16.78
C GLY A 195 1.40 2.29 -16.08
N ASP A 196 0.17 1.83 -16.33
CA ASP A 196 -1.04 2.30 -15.66
C ASP A 196 -1.11 1.85 -14.20
N PHE A 197 -1.73 2.66 -13.36
CA PHE A 197 -2.01 2.33 -11.96
C PHE A 197 -3.46 1.86 -11.75
N THR A 198 -3.62 0.77 -11.00
CA THR A 198 -4.92 0.32 -10.47
C THR A 198 -5.12 0.91 -9.07
N ALA A 199 -6.26 1.59 -8.87
CA ALA A 199 -6.65 2.07 -7.55
C ALA A 199 -7.15 0.91 -6.67
N LYS A 200 -6.63 0.84 -5.44
CA LYS A 200 -7.05 -0.10 -4.40
C LYS A 200 -7.33 0.62 -3.09
N ILE A 201 -8.38 0.19 -2.40
CA ILE A 201 -8.75 0.70 -1.08
C ILE A 201 -7.82 0.07 -0.04
N GLY A 202 -7.20 0.89 0.80
CA GLY A 202 -6.42 0.48 1.97
C GLY A 202 -6.90 1.18 3.24
N ASP A 203 -6.20 0.95 4.35
CA ASP A 203 -6.47 1.49 5.69
C ASP A 203 -7.87 1.15 6.25
N LEU A 204 -8.03 -0.11 6.66
CA LEU A 204 -9.28 -0.62 7.23
C LEU A 204 -9.28 -0.62 8.78
N GLY A 205 -8.36 0.10 9.44
CA GLY A 205 -8.28 0.14 10.91
C GLY A 205 -9.57 0.67 11.57
N LEU A 206 -10.26 1.59 10.89
CA LEU A 206 -11.53 2.16 11.35
C LEU A 206 -12.78 1.42 10.86
N ALA A 207 -12.63 0.40 10.01
CA ALA A 207 -13.76 -0.30 9.41
C ALA A 207 -14.65 -0.96 10.48
N LYS A 208 -15.95 -1.05 10.22
CA LYS A 208 -16.92 -1.62 11.17
C LYS A 208 -17.78 -2.68 10.48
N ARG A 209 -18.13 -3.74 11.21
CA ARG A 209 -19.18 -4.66 10.78
C ARG A 209 -20.51 -3.90 10.74
N ALA A 210 -21.18 -3.92 9.60
CA ALA A 210 -22.53 -3.42 9.49
C ALA A 210 -23.44 -4.30 10.36
N LYS A 211 -24.22 -3.68 11.25
CA LYS A 211 -25.28 -4.41 11.96
C LYS A 211 -26.28 -4.85 10.90
N GLN A 212 -26.51 -6.17 10.79
CA GLN A 212 -27.64 -6.66 10.01
C GLN A 212 -28.90 -6.13 10.68
N SER A 213 -29.50 -5.07 10.14
CA SER A 213 -30.90 -4.79 10.43
C SER A 213 -31.65 -6.04 9.98
N LYS A 214 -32.52 -6.57 10.84
CA LYS A 214 -33.48 -7.61 10.42
C LYS A 214 -34.36 -6.97 9.35
N ILE A 215 -33.95 -7.04 8.08
CA ILE A 215 -34.79 -6.64 6.96
C ILE A 215 -35.95 -7.64 6.98
N SER A 216 -37.11 -7.20 7.46
CA SER A 216 -38.34 -7.98 7.36
C SER A 216 -38.54 -8.32 5.88
N LYS A 217 -38.89 -9.58 5.59
CA LYS A 217 -38.96 -10.15 4.22
C LYS A 217 -40.00 -9.49 3.29
N SER A 218 -40.51 -8.31 3.61
CA SER A 218 -41.65 -7.65 2.94
C SER A 218 -41.28 -6.73 1.78
N ARG A 219 -39.99 -6.42 1.54
CA ARG A 219 -39.59 -5.49 0.46
C ARG A 219 -39.03 -6.19 -0.81
N PRO A 220 -39.38 -5.71 -2.01
CA PRO A 220 -38.89 -6.24 -3.27
C PRO A 220 -37.36 -6.11 -3.40
N LEU A 221 -36.74 -7.06 -4.13
CA LEU A 221 -35.28 -7.21 -4.25
C LEU A 221 -34.57 -5.96 -4.81
N SER A 222 -35.27 -5.13 -5.59
CA SER A 222 -34.74 -3.88 -6.15
C SER A 222 -34.40 -2.82 -5.11
N GLU A 223 -35.04 -2.85 -3.93
CA GLU A 223 -34.85 -1.83 -2.88
C GLU A 223 -33.89 -2.26 -1.77
N ARG A 224 -33.57 -3.56 -1.66
CA ARG A 224 -32.72 -4.08 -0.57
C ARG A 224 -31.25 -3.65 -0.67
N HIS A 225 -30.80 -3.22 -1.85
CA HIS A 225 -29.41 -2.79 -2.06
C HIS A 225 -29.11 -1.39 -1.47
N LEU A 226 -30.15 -0.59 -1.20
CA LEU A 226 -30.00 0.79 -0.71
C LEU A 226 -30.03 0.89 0.83
N ASP A 227 -30.63 -0.08 1.52
CA ASP A 227 -30.79 -0.02 2.99
C ASP A 227 -29.48 -0.29 3.76
N VAL A 228 -28.45 -0.86 3.12
CA VAL A 228 -27.10 -0.97 3.71
C VAL A 228 -26.39 0.40 3.75
N PHE A 229 -26.76 1.33 2.86
CA PHE A 229 -26.08 2.62 2.73
C PHE A 229 -26.44 3.64 3.81
N PHE A 230 -27.61 3.51 4.45
CA PHE A 230 -28.13 4.53 5.38
C PHE A 230 -28.22 4.08 6.85
N ALA A 231 -27.55 3.00 7.24
CA ALA A 231 -27.49 2.60 8.66
C ALA A 231 -26.59 3.50 9.55
N GLY A 232 -26.46 4.78 9.19
CA GLY A 232 -25.94 5.85 10.04
C GLY A 232 -27.11 6.67 10.58
N ASN A 233 -27.36 6.56 11.88
CA ASN A 233 -28.34 7.34 12.64
C ASN A 233 -28.33 8.83 12.24
N PHE A 234 -29.29 9.25 11.43
CA PHE A 234 -29.72 10.64 11.38
C PHE A 234 -31.02 10.75 12.17
N ASN A 235 -30.90 11.21 13.40
CA ASN A 235 -32.00 11.45 14.32
C ASN A 235 -32.86 12.61 13.78
N ARG A 236 -33.70 12.35 12.76
CA ARG A 236 -34.75 13.27 12.37
C ARG A 236 -35.90 13.10 13.36
N ARG A 237 -35.82 13.84 14.47
CA ARG A 237 -37.03 14.22 15.22
C ARG A 237 -37.97 14.90 14.24
N ARG A 238 -39.00 14.20 13.77
CA ARG A 238 -40.17 14.86 13.18
C ARG A 238 -40.91 15.54 14.33
N PRO A 239 -41.24 16.84 14.25
CA PRO A 239 -42.24 17.39 15.14
C PRO A 239 -43.58 16.73 14.80
N ARG A 240 -44.17 16.08 15.79
CA ARG A 240 -45.61 15.82 15.79
C ARG A 240 -46.28 17.13 16.16
N SER A 241 -47.08 17.67 15.24
CA SER A 241 -48.20 18.54 15.60
C SER A 241 -49.44 17.95 14.94
N SER A 242 -50.21 17.24 15.74
CA SER A 242 -51.62 16.94 15.56
C SER A 242 -52.37 17.89 16.49
N VAL A 243 -53.15 18.81 15.96
CA VAL A 243 -54.62 18.89 15.96
C VAL A 243 -55.00 19.92 14.91
#